data_AF-A0AAW0TZS6-F1
#
_entry.id   AF-A0AAW0TZS6-F1
#
_cell.length_a   1.000
_cell.length_b   1.000
_cell.length_c   1.000
_cell.angle_alpha   90.00
_cell.angle_beta   90.00
_cell.angle_gamma   90.00
#
_symmetry.space_group_name_H-M   'P 1'
#
loop_
_entity.id
_entity.type
_entity.pdbx_description
1 polymer ?
#
loop_
_entity_poly.entity_id
_entity_poly.type
_entity_poly.pdbx_seq_one_letter_code
_entity_poly.pdbx_strand_id
1 'polypeptide(L)'
;MRNLGKLDQGGPVLSECPGRLSTDFARNSGIDTSTRKETRYVNDPAHKTQCINKIMEFLSSRGKSYQRRTLLTPTTNDFKDIFNFIYQHLDHSYTLPPRF
;
A
#
# COMPACT_ATOMS: atom_id res chain seq x y z
N MET A 1 -16.71 29.44 63.68
CA MET A 1 -17.89 28.75 64.23
C MET A 1 -18.39 27.73 63.21
N ARG A 2 -18.44 26.46 63.64
CA ARG A 2 -19.29 25.31 63.22
C ARG A 2 -19.38 24.89 61.72
N ASN A 3 -19.05 23.60 61.54
CA ASN A 3 -19.18 22.71 60.38
C ASN A 3 -20.59 22.60 59.76
N LEU A 4 -20.63 22.20 58.48
CA LEU A 4 -21.64 21.36 57.77
C LEU A 4 -21.18 21.25 56.29
N GLY A 5 -21.03 20.16 55.54
CA GLY A 5 -21.16 18.69 55.66
C GLY A 5 -20.35 18.12 54.45
N LYS A 6 -19.62 16.99 54.53
CA LYS A 6 -20.04 15.57 54.60
C LYS A 6 -20.38 14.95 53.22
N LEU A 7 -19.49 14.03 52.79
CA LEU A 7 -19.66 12.84 51.91
C LEU A 7 -20.07 13.11 50.44
N ASP A 8 -19.63 12.41 49.39
CA ASP A 8 -19.11 11.04 49.25
C ASP A 8 -18.31 10.88 47.94
N GLN A 9 -17.62 9.75 47.85
CA GLN A 9 -16.71 9.23 46.82
C GLN A 9 -17.29 9.11 45.39
N GLY A 10 -16.42 9.23 44.38
CA GLY A 10 -16.69 8.82 43.01
C GLY A 10 -15.38 8.70 42.22
N GLY A 11 -14.93 7.45 41.99
CA GLY A 11 -13.67 7.13 41.32
C GLY A 11 -13.60 7.48 39.83
N PRO A 12 -12.44 7.29 39.17
CA PRO A 12 -12.28 7.60 37.75
C PRO A 12 -13.08 6.61 36.90
N VAL A 13 -14.01 7.13 36.11
CA VAL A 13 -14.78 6.37 35.12
C VAL A 13 -13.84 6.07 33.93
N LEU A 14 -13.41 4.81 33.84
CA LEU A 14 -12.87 4.24 32.60
C LEU A 14 -14.02 4.20 31.58
N SER A 15 -14.03 5.15 30.64
CA SER A 15 -14.93 5.08 29.49
C SER A 15 -14.27 4.26 28.40
N GLU A 16 -14.65 2.98 28.34
CA GLU A 16 -14.37 2.08 27.22
C GLU A 16 -14.90 2.67 25.90
N CYS A 17 -14.13 2.51 24.82
CA CYS A 17 -14.55 2.87 23.46
C CYS A 17 -15.37 1.71 22.84
N PRO A 18 -16.66 1.88 22.50
CA PRO A 18 -17.38 0.89 21.72
C PRO A 18 -17.46 1.37 20.26
N GLY A 19 -16.79 0.67 19.36
CA GLY A 19 -16.85 0.97 17.93
C GLY A 19 -15.86 0.18 17.09
N ARG A 20 -15.78 -1.13 17.31
CA ARG A 20 -14.98 -2.05 16.47
C ARG A 20 -15.91 -3.11 15.88
N LEU A 21 -15.72 -3.35 14.58
CA LEU A 21 -16.27 -4.39 13.70
C LEU A 21 -17.66 -4.13 13.09
N SER A 22 -17.67 -3.82 11.79
CA SER A 22 -18.27 -4.75 10.83
C SER A 22 -17.70 -4.56 9.42
N THR A 23 -16.82 -5.47 9.02
CA THR A 23 -16.70 -5.91 7.62
C THR A 23 -16.47 -7.39 7.71
N ASP A 24 -17.52 -8.14 7.42
CA ASP A 24 -17.55 -9.59 7.40
C ASP A 24 -16.47 -10.14 6.48
N PHE A 25 -15.38 -10.66 7.05
CA PHE A 25 -14.57 -11.63 6.36
C PHE A 25 -15.31 -12.96 6.39
N ALA A 26 -16.03 -13.23 5.31
CA ALA A 26 -16.61 -14.53 5.05
C ALA A 26 -15.56 -15.62 5.27
N ARG A 27 -15.79 -16.45 6.28
CA ARG A 27 -15.14 -17.75 6.44
C ARG A 27 -15.44 -18.58 5.20
N ASN A 28 -14.44 -18.80 4.36
CA ASN A 28 -14.46 -19.95 3.46
C ASN A 28 -13.46 -20.98 4.00
N SER A 29 -13.98 -22.02 4.61
CA SER A 29 -13.25 -23.24 4.95
C SER A 29 -12.95 -24.00 3.66
N GLY A 30 -11.69 -24.39 3.44
CA GLY A 30 -11.36 -25.45 2.49
C GLY A 30 -10.12 -25.19 1.64
N ILE A 31 -9.18 -26.13 1.76
CA ILE A 31 -7.96 -26.35 0.96
C ILE A 31 -6.74 -25.53 1.38
N ASP A 32 -5.82 -26.27 2.02
CA ASP A 32 -4.42 -25.96 2.23
C ASP A 32 -3.75 -25.71 0.87
N THR A 33 -3.68 -24.45 0.49
CA THR A 33 -2.55 -23.97 -0.31
C THR A 33 -1.77 -23.11 0.67
N SER A 34 -0.55 -23.52 0.99
CA SER A 34 0.43 -22.65 1.64
C SER A 34 0.72 -21.50 0.67
N THR A 35 -0.23 -20.56 0.59
CA THR A 35 -0.10 -19.30 -0.11
C THR A 35 0.86 -18.53 0.75
N ARG A 36 2.13 -18.55 0.32
CA ARG A 36 3.18 -17.75 0.92
C ARG A 36 2.62 -16.34 1.09
N LYS A 37 2.43 -15.92 2.35
CA LYS A 37 1.85 -14.61 2.66
C LYS A 37 2.71 -13.55 1.97
N GLU A 38 2.08 -12.69 1.17
CA GLU A 38 2.75 -11.51 0.61
C GLU A 38 3.31 -10.69 1.78
N THR A 39 4.62 -10.51 1.80
CA THR A 39 5.34 -9.84 2.90
C THR A 39 5.49 -8.36 2.62
N ARG A 40 5.37 -7.94 1.36
CA ARG A 40 5.49 -6.55 0.98
C ARG A 40 4.22 -5.80 1.33
N TYR A 41 4.39 -4.54 1.71
CA TYR A 41 3.31 -3.60 1.99
C TYR A 41 2.69 -3.07 0.69
N VAL A 42 2.25 -3.97 -0.21
CA VAL A 42 1.74 -3.62 -1.55
C VAL A 42 0.46 -2.79 -1.50
N ASN A 43 -0.28 -2.82 -0.39
CA ASN A 43 -1.50 -2.03 -0.20
C ASN A 43 -1.27 -0.73 0.57
N ASP A 44 -0.09 -0.53 1.17
CA ASP A 44 0.23 0.70 1.90
C ASP A 44 0.46 1.87 0.91
N PRO A 45 -0.33 2.95 0.99
CA PRO A 45 -0.19 4.10 0.09
C PRO A 45 1.19 4.79 0.20
N ALA A 46 1.79 4.80 1.40
CA ALA A 46 3.11 5.40 1.60
C ALA A 46 4.19 4.58 0.89
N HIS A 47 4.19 3.26 1.08
CA HIS A 47 5.06 2.35 0.37
C HIS A 47 4.88 2.43 -1.16
N LYS A 48 3.64 2.47 -1.67
CA LYS A 48 3.37 2.69 -3.10
C LYS A 48 4.02 3.98 -3.60
N THR A 49 3.86 5.08 -2.85
CA THR A 49 4.45 6.38 -3.21
C THR A 49 5.98 6.31 -3.26
N GLN A 50 6.62 5.62 -2.32
CA GLN A 50 8.06 5.40 -2.32
C GLN A 50 8.52 4.60 -3.55
N CYS A 51 7.83 3.53 -3.90
CA CYS A 51 8.10 2.75 -5.12
C CYS A 51 8.01 3.61 -6.38
N ILE A 52 6.97 4.44 -6.51
CA ILE A 52 6.80 5.34 -7.66
C ILE A 52 7.95 6.33 -7.75
N ASN A 53 8.36 6.96 -6.64
CA ASN A 53 9.49 7.88 -6.63
C ASN A 53 10.80 7.20 -7.04
N LYS A 54 11.03 5.95 -6.61
CA LYS A 54 12.21 5.17 -7.00
C LYS A 54 12.21 4.82 -8.49
N ILE A 55 11.05 4.47 -9.05
CA ILE A 55 10.91 4.25 -10.50
C ILE A 55 11.18 5.55 -11.26
N MET A 56 10.62 6.69 -10.83
CA MET A 56 10.87 7.99 -11.46
C MET A 56 12.36 8.37 -11.44
N GLU A 57 13.02 8.19 -10.31
CA GLU A 57 14.46 8.44 -10.14
C GLU A 57 15.27 7.60 -11.12
N PHE A 58 14.98 6.29 -11.20
CA PHE A 58 15.65 5.38 -12.13
C PHE A 58 15.45 5.81 -13.60
N LEU A 59 14.20 6.06 -14.02
CA LEU A 59 13.89 6.42 -15.40
C LEU A 59 14.56 7.75 -15.78
N SER A 60 14.45 8.76 -14.91
CA SER A 60 14.99 10.10 -15.16
C SER A 60 16.52 10.09 -15.25
N SER A 61 17.19 9.30 -14.40
CA SER A 61 18.66 9.13 -14.47
C SER A 61 19.16 8.55 -15.80
N ARG A 62 18.27 7.97 -16.61
CA ARG A 62 18.57 7.30 -17.88
C ARG A 62 17.89 7.98 -19.07
N GLY A 63 17.48 9.24 -18.90
CA GLY A 63 16.93 10.07 -19.98
C GLY A 63 15.46 9.80 -20.33
N LYS A 64 14.72 9.06 -19.50
CA LYS A 64 13.27 8.88 -19.65
C LYS A 64 12.52 9.60 -18.54
N SER A 65 11.60 10.48 -18.89
CA SER A 65 10.78 11.20 -17.91
C SER A 65 9.30 10.89 -18.14
N TYR A 66 8.60 10.54 -17.06
CA TYR A 66 7.17 10.29 -17.05
C TYR A 66 6.52 11.15 -15.97
N GLN A 67 5.29 11.58 -16.21
CA GLN A 67 4.51 12.23 -15.17
C GLN A 67 4.18 11.21 -14.07
N ARG A 68 4.16 11.65 -12.82
CA ARG A 68 3.78 10.79 -11.68
C ARG A 68 2.43 10.10 -11.90
N ARG A 69 1.46 10.80 -12.52
CA ARG A 69 0.13 10.24 -12.84
C ARG A 69 0.23 9.03 -13.77
N THR A 70 1.11 9.08 -14.78
CA THR A 70 1.34 7.96 -15.70
C THR A 70 1.83 6.72 -14.97
N LEU A 71 2.66 6.87 -13.94
CA LEU A 71 3.15 5.73 -13.17
C LEU A 71 2.14 5.20 -12.14
N LEU A 72 1.23 6.05 -11.65
CA LEU A 72 0.15 5.65 -10.75
C LEU A 72 -0.97 4.91 -11.49
N THR A 73 -1.31 5.37 -12.69
CA THR A 73 -2.38 4.80 -13.53
C THR A 73 -1.90 4.68 -14.98
N PRO A 74 -0.98 3.76 -15.29
CA PRO A 74 -0.46 3.59 -16.64
C PRO A 74 -1.51 2.97 -17.56
N THR A 75 -1.54 3.41 -18.82
CA THR A 75 -2.17 2.61 -19.87
C THR A 75 -1.33 1.36 -20.15
N THR A 76 -1.89 0.40 -20.88
CA THR A 76 -1.14 -0.79 -21.32
C THR A 76 0.10 -0.39 -22.13
N ASN A 77 0.02 0.64 -22.98
CA ASN A 77 1.17 1.10 -23.76
C ASN A 77 2.23 1.74 -22.87
N ASP A 78 1.84 2.59 -21.91
CA ASP A 78 2.79 3.16 -20.94
C ASP A 78 3.55 2.06 -20.21
N PHE A 79 2.82 1.03 -19.73
CA PHE A 79 3.43 -0.10 -19.05
C PHE A 79 4.41 -0.86 -19.95
N LYS A 80 4.01 -1.17 -21.19
CA LYS A 80 4.86 -1.86 -22.18
C LYS A 80 6.15 -1.11 -22.43
N ASP A 81 6.05 0.20 -22.66
CA ASP A 81 7.19 1.07 -22.94
C ASP A 81 8.15 1.14 -21.74
N ILE A 82 7.61 1.34 -20.53
CA ILE A 82 8.39 1.39 -19.29
C ILE A 82 9.04 0.04 -19.01
N PHE A 83 8.29 -1.07 -19.12
CA PHE A 83 8.80 -2.42 -18.89
C PHE A 83 9.92 -2.75 -19.87
N ASN A 84 9.71 -2.56 -21.17
CA ASN A 84 10.70 -2.84 -22.19
C ASN A 84 11.98 -2.03 -21.95
N PHE A 85 11.84 -0.74 -21.63
CA PHE A 85 12.99 0.12 -21.29
C PHE A 85 13.76 -0.41 -20.07
N ILE A 86 13.08 -0.77 -18.99
CA ILE A 86 13.75 -1.32 -17.79
C ILE A 86 14.46 -2.62 -18.14
N TYR A 87 13.81 -3.53 -18.85
CA TYR A 87 14.36 -4.85 -19.18
C TYR A 87 15.56 -4.77 -20.11
N GLN A 88 15.57 -3.80 -21.03
CA GLN A 88 16.70 -3.58 -21.93
C GLN A 88 18.00 -3.21 -21.21
N HIS A 89 17.95 -2.76 -19.95
CA HIS A 89 19.16 -2.52 -19.16
C HIS A 89 19.75 -3.78 -18.52
N LEU A 90 19.01 -4.89 -18.54
CA LEU A 90 19.50 -6.20 -18.16
C LEU A 90 19.94 -6.98 -19.40
N ASP A 91 19.21 -6.83 -20.50
CA ASP A 91 19.51 -7.42 -21.81
C ASP A 91 19.21 -6.43 -22.92
N HIS A 92 20.26 -5.83 -23.50
CA HIS A 92 20.12 -4.82 -24.56
C HIS A 92 19.45 -5.35 -25.84
N SER A 93 19.38 -6.67 -26.04
CA SER A 93 18.72 -7.29 -27.18
C SER A 93 17.23 -7.54 -26.96
N TYR A 94 16.75 -7.37 -25.73
CA TYR A 94 15.36 -7.61 -25.38
C TYR A 94 14.41 -6.71 -26.17
N THR A 95 13.37 -7.32 -26.72
CA THR A 95 12.23 -6.63 -27.31
C THR A 95 10.95 -7.29 -26.80
N LEU A 96 10.08 -6.51 -26.18
CA LEU A 96 8.79 -6.99 -25.69
C LEU A 96 7.94 -7.51 -26.88
N PRO A 97 7.41 -8.75 -26.82
CA PRO A 97 6.54 -9.28 -27.87
C PRO A 97 5.29 -8.40 -28.08
N PRO A 98 4.75 -8.35 -29.31
CA PRO A 98 3.61 -7.49 -29.64
C PRO A 98 2.32 -7.87 -28.87
N ARG A 99 2.22 -9.13 -28.40
CA ARG A 99 1.13 -9.60 -27.55
C ARG A 99 1.62 -9.77 -26.11
N PHE A 100 0.98 -9.02 -25.22
CA PHE A 100 1.12 -9.00 -23.77
C PHE A 100 -0.23 -8.59 -23.19
#